data_AF-A0A1Y0G1Z6-F1
#
_entry.id   AF-A0A1Y0G1Z6-F1
#
_cell.length_a   1.000
_cell.length_b   1.000
_cell.length_c   1.000
_cell.angle_alpha   90.00
_cell.angle_beta   90.00
_cell.angle_gamma   90.00
#
_symmetry.space_group_name_H-M   'P 1'
#
loop_
_entity.id
_entity.type
_entity.pdbx_description
1 polymer ?
#
loop_
_entity_poly.entity_id
_entity_poly.type
_entity_poly.pdbx_seq_one_letter_code
_entity_poly.pdbx_strand_id
1 'polypeptide(L)'
;MLDINNPPNPDDEPLSIKSEFVNLCDEFSAFNNYCAFFCESVSLHALSGKPMDKVSAHGLERFAQALRDKSQQFDNWLQELHVKM
;
A
#
# COMPACT_ATOMS: atom_id res chain seq x y z
N MET A 1 -4.63 -11.80 -5.57
CA MET A 1 -5.35 -10.70 -4.89
C MET A 1 -4.35 -10.06 -3.95
N LEU A 2 -4.25 -8.73 -3.90
CA LEU A 2 -3.57 -8.09 -2.78
C LEU A 2 -4.30 -8.59 -1.52
N ASP A 3 -3.61 -9.28 -0.61
CA ASP A 3 -4.17 -9.68 0.68
C ASP A 3 -4.32 -8.42 1.55
N ILE A 4 -5.38 -7.66 1.28
CA ILE A 4 -5.69 -6.37 1.92
C ILE A 4 -6.51 -6.59 3.20
N ASN A 5 -7.01 -7.80 3.45
CA ASN A 5 -7.97 -8.08 4.51
C ASN A 5 -7.64 -9.35 5.29
N ASN A 6 -6.46 -9.45 5.90
CA ASN A 6 -6.36 -10.32 7.07
C ASN A 6 -6.81 -9.51 8.29
N PRO A 7 -7.99 -9.82 8.89
CA PRO A 7 -8.33 -9.24 10.17
C PRO A 7 -7.28 -9.68 11.20
N PRO A 8 -6.86 -8.80 12.12
CA PRO A 8 -6.00 -9.21 13.23
C PRO A 8 -6.71 -10.30 14.04
N ASN A 9 -5.98 -11.35 14.42
CA ASN A 9 -6.52 -12.42 15.23
C ASN A 9 -6.88 -11.85 16.62
N PRO A 10 -8.06 -12.20 17.18
CA PRO A 10 -8.51 -11.65 18.47
C PRO A 10 -7.65 -12.06 19.68
N ASP A 11 -6.66 -12.94 19.49
CA ASP A 11 -5.76 -13.47 20.52
C ASP A 11 -4.35 -12.85 20.49
N ASP A 12 -4.09 -11.84 19.66
CA ASP A 12 -2.77 -11.22 19.60
C ASP A 12 -2.54 -10.32 20.83
N GLU A 13 -1.65 -10.76 21.74
CA GLU A 13 -1.13 -9.92 22.83
C GLU A 13 -0.70 -8.55 22.26
N PRO A 14 -0.92 -7.44 22.99
CA PRO A 14 -0.53 -6.12 22.51
C PRO A 14 0.97 -6.13 22.20
N LEU A 15 1.30 -6.04 20.91
CA LEU A 15 2.66 -6.03 20.43
C LEU A 15 3.42 -4.88 21.12
N SER A 16 4.67 -5.14 21.51
CA SER A 16 5.52 -4.03 21.95
C SER A 16 5.64 -2.99 20.84
N ILE A 17 5.76 -1.70 21.19
CA ILE A 17 5.90 -0.60 20.22
C ILE A 17 7.02 -0.87 19.20
N LYS A 18 8.13 -1.49 19.66
CA LYS A 18 9.23 -1.89 18.80
C LYS A 18 8.79 -2.91 17.74
N SER A 19 7.96 -3.89 18.10
CA SER A 19 7.45 -4.89 17.16
C SER A 19 6.44 -4.28 16.20
N GLU A 20 5.55 -3.40 16.67
CA GLU A 20 4.62 -2.69 15.78
C GLU A 20 5.37 -1.82 14.76
N PHE A 21 6.45 -1.14 15.18
CA PHE A 21 7.29 -0.34 14.27
C PHE A 21 8.01 -1.20 13.23
N VAL A 22 8.55 -2.36 13.62
CA VAL A 22 9.17 -3.30 12.66
C VAL A 22 8.14 -3.78 11.64
N ASN A 23 6.94 -4.18 12.09
CA ASN A 23 5.87 -4.62 11.19
C ASN A 23 5.47 -3.50 10.21
N LEU A 24 5.38 -2.26 10.69
CA LEU A 24 5.13 -1.10 9.84
C LEU A 24 6.19 -0.96 8.75
N CYS A 25 7.48 -1.08 9.09
CA CYS A 25 8.56 -1.01 8.10
C CYS A 25 8.49 -2.14 7.07
N ASP A 26 8.20 -3.36 7.49
CA ASP A 26 8.09 -4.53 6.60
C ASP A 26 6.92 -4.36 5.62
N GLU A 27 5.75 -3.96 6.12
CA GLU A 27 4.57 -3.68 5.32
C GLU A 27 4.80 -2.50 4.35
N PHE A 28 5.48 -1.45 4.81
CA PHE A 28 5.83 -0.30 3.96
C PHE A 28 6.80 -0.70 2.84
N SER A 29 7.76 -1.60 3.13
CA SER A 29 8.68 -2.13 2.12
C SER A 29 7.92 -2.89 1.02
N ALA A 30 6.93 -3.72 1.39
CA ALA A 30 6.07 -4.39 0.43
C ALA A 30 5.23 -3.40 -0.40
N PHE A 31 4.66 -2.37 0.25
CA PHE A 31 3.95 -1.28 -0.41
C PHE A 31 4.80 -0.55 -1.46
N ASN A 32 6.06 -0.27 -1.13
CA ASN A 32 6.97 0.43 -2.03
C ASN A 32 7.19 -0.35 -3.34
N ASN A 33 7.22 -1.69 -3.30
CA ASN A 33 7.29 -2.52 -4.50
C ASN A 33 6.05 -2.34 -5.40
N TYR A 34 4.85 -2.20 -4.83
CA TYR A 34 3.63 -1.93 -5.61
C TYR A 34 3.64 -0.55 -6.24
N CYS A 35 4.15 0.46 -5.54
CA CYS A 35 4.35 1.81 -6.09
C CYS A 35 5.34 1.80 -7.27
N ALA A 36 6.47 1.10 -7.13
CA ALA A 36 7.45 0.94 -8.20
C ALA A 36 6.85 0.27 -9.43
N PHE A 37 6.13 -0.85 -9.23
CA PHE A 37 5.42 -1.55 -10.31
C PHE A 37 4.40 -0.64 -11.02
N PHE A 38 3.65 0.15 -10.26
CA PHE A 38 2.67 1.09 -10.84
C PHE A 38 3.35 2.13 -11.73
N CYS A 39 4.41 2.76 -11.23
CA CYS A 39 5.19 3.73 -11.98
C CYS A 39 5.75 3.12 -13.28
N GLU A 40 6.36 1.94 -13.19
CA GLU A 40 6.91 1.23 -14.36
C GLU A 40 5.80 0.92 -15.38
N SER A 41 4.65 0.41 -14.93
CA SER A 41 3.52 0.09 -15.79
C SER A 41 2.99 1.32 -16.54
N VAL A 42 2.84 2.45 -15.84
CA VAL A 42 2.41 3.72 -16.44
C VAL A 42 3.45 4.25 -17.42
N SER A 43 4.74 4.20 -17.07
CA SER A 43 5.84 4.62 -17.95
C SER A 43 5.91 3.78 -19.23
N LEU A 44 5.83 2.45 -19.13
CA LEU A 44 5.81 1.55 -20.29
C LEU A 44 4.59 1.82 -21.18
N HIS A 45 3.42 2.04 -20.59
CA HIS A 45 2.22 2.41 -21.36
C HIS A 45 2.42 3.73 -22.11
N ALA A 46 2.96 4.76 -21.45
CA ALA A 46 3.23 6.05 -22.08
C ALA A 46 4.21 5.93 -23.26
N LEU A 47 5.26 5.11 -23.12
CA LEU A 47 6.23 4.85 -24.18
C LEU A 47 5.64 4.06 -25.36
N SER A 48 4.59 3.27 -25.12
CA SER A 48 3.94 2.50 -26.19
C SER A 48 3.26 3.37 -27.25
N GLY A 49 2.93 4.63 -26.91
CA GLY A 49 2.19 5.56 -27.77
C GLY A 49 0.75 5.12 -28.08
N LYS A 50 0.26 4.03 -27.47
CA LYS A 50 -1.08 3.51 -27.69
C LYS A 50 -2.08 4.17 -26.72
N PRO A 51 -3.30 4.48 -27.18
CA PRO A 51 -4.35 4.91 -26.27
C PRO A 51 -4.67 3.78 -25.29
N MET A 52 -4.88 4.14 -24.02
CA MET A 52 -5.38 3.21 -23.01
C MET A 52 -6.86 2.94 -23.25
N ASP A 53 -7.27 1.68 -23.26
CA ASP A 53 -8.70 1.35 -23.32
C ASP A 53 -9.39 1.72 -22.00
N LYS A 54 -10.72 1.88 -22.04
CA LYS A 54 -11.51 2.35 -20.90
C LYS A 54 -11.44 1.40 -19.69
N VAL A 55 -11.34 0.09 -19.92
CA VAL A 55 -11.30 -0.91 -18.85
C VAL A 55 -9.96 -0.84 -18.14
N SER A 56 -8.87 -0.78 -18.89
CA SER A 56 -7.52 -0.58 -18.33
C SER A 56 -7.39 0.75 -17.59
N ALA A 57 -7.94 1.84 -18.14
CA ALA A 57 -7.93 3.14 -17.47
C ALA A 57 -8.67 3.11 -16.13
N HIS A 58 -9.85 2.49 -16.09
CA HIS A 58 -10.60 2.32 -14.84
C HIS A 58 -9.87 1.43 -13.83
N GLY A 59 -9.23 0.35 -14.28
CA GLY A 59 -8.39 -0.50 -13.43
C GLY A 59 -7.21 0.26 -12.84
N LEU A 60 -6.54 1.07 -13.65
CA LEU A 60 -5.42 1.92 -13.23
C LEU A 60 -5.87 2.95 -12.19
N GLU A 61 -7.01 3.60 -12.39
CA GLU A 61 -7.59 4.56 -11.45
C GLU A 61 -7.90 3.90 -10.10
N ARG A 62 -8.56 2.73 -10.11
CA ARG A 62 -8.87 1.98 -8.88
C ARG A 62 -7.60 1.54 -8.15
N PHE A 63 -6.59 1.10 -8.88
CA PHE A 63 -5.33 0.70 -8.29
C PHE A 63 -4.59 1.90 -7.68
N ALA A 64 -4.58 3.04 -8.38
CA ALA A 64 -4.02 4.29 -7.85
C ALA A 64 -4.75 4.74 -6.56
N GLN A 65 -6.08 4.60 -6.51
CA GLN A 65 -6.83 4.89 -5.29
C GLN A 65 -6.45 3.95 -4.15
N ALA A 66 -6.32 2.64 -4.40
CA ALA A 66 -5.89 1.68 -3.39
C ALA A 66 -4.49 2.00 -2.84
N LEU A 67 -3.56 2.45 -3.70
CA LEU A 67 -2.23 2.87 -3.25
C LEU A 67 -2.29 4.12 -2.35
N ARG A 68 -3.16 5.10 -2.68
CA ARG A 68 -3.36 6.29 -1.84
C ARG A 68 -3.96 5.94 -0.48
N ASP A 69 -4.99 5.09 -0.48
CA ASP A 69 -5.66 4.65 0.75
C ASP A 69 -4.65 3.92 1.66
N LYS A 70 -3.81 3.04 1.09
CA LYS A 70 -2.77 2.33 1.83
C LYS A 70 -1.68 3.28 2.35
N SER A 71 -1.29 4.29 1.57
CA SER A 71 -0.37 5.35 2.04
C SER A 71 -0.92 6.06 3.27
N GLN A 72 -2.20 6.43 3.24
CA GLN A 72 -2.85 7.09 4.38
C GLN A 72 -2.92 6.17 5.61
N GLN A 73 -3.11 4.87 5.42
CA GLN A 73 -3.07 3.90 6.53
C GLN A 73 -1.68 3.87 7.20
N PHE A 74 -0.59 3.93 6.44
CA PHE A 74 0.75 4.00 7.00
C PHE A 74 0.99 5.30 7.77
N ASP A 75 0.52 6.44 7.24
CA ASP A 75 0.62 7.72 7.95
C ASP A 75 -0.15 7.67 9.28
N ASN A 76 -1.35 7.11 9.29
CA ASN A 76 -2.14 6.95 10.51
C ASN A 76 -1.43 6.03 11.52
N TRP A 77 -0.91 4.89 11.06
CA TRP A 77 -0.19 3.95 11.91
C TRP A 77 1.09 4.59 12.51
N LEU A 78 1.82 5.38 11.74
CA LEU A 78 2.96 6.18 12.23
C LEU A 78 2.55 7.16 13.33
N GLN A 79 1.43 7.87 13.16
CA GLN A 79 0.93 8.79 14.18
C GLN A 79 0.52 8.07 15.47
N GLU A 80 -0.16 6.92 15.35
CA GLU A 80 -0.53 6.09 16.50
C GLU A 80 0.69 5.61 17.28
N LEU A 81 1.75 5.16 16.58
CA LEU A 81 3.00 4.76 17.20
C LEU A 81 3.70 5.91 17.90
N HIS A 82 3.73 7.09 17.28
CA HIS A 82 4.32 8.28 17.88
C HIS A 82 3.63 8.70 19.17
N VAL A 83 2.29 8.58 19.25
CA VAL A 83 1.54 8.87 20.48
C VAL A 83 1.79 7.84 21.59
N LYS A 84 2.11 6.58 21.23
CA LYS A 84 2.39 5.50 22.19
C LYS A 84 3.81 5.55 22.76
N MET A 85 4.76 6.18 22.07
CA MET A 85 6.18 6.33 22.47
C MET A 85 6.37 7.35 23.60
#